data_AF-T0NJE7-F1
#
_entry.id   AF-T0NJE7-F1
#
_cell.length_a   1.000
_cell.length_b   1.000
_cell.length_c   1.000
_cell.angle_alpha   90.00
_cell.angle_beta   90.00
_cell.angle_gamma   90.00
#
_symmetry.space_group_name_H-M   'P 1'
#
loop_
_entity.id
_entity.type
_entity.pdbx_description
1 polymer ?
#
loop_
_entity_poly.entity_id
_entity_poly.type
_entity_poly.pdbx_seq_one_letter_code
_entity_poly.pdbx_strand_id
1 'polypeptide(L)'
;MMFNILRAEYIKLKGSQFVAIMIIITLGPLFNGISVASKLREIDDKVNAVEAIYDFSIQGYTMIILPTIIILIFLINMREERINGGIKEVLTLPVTKKQVYFSKLIVGVLLVALSLFSFFIVLVGAAFLQNSIMISSVGLVMLRMIKNFFGFLRYHWNTILFEYQL
;
A
#
# COMPACT_ATOMS: atom_id res chain seq x y z
N MET A 1 7.60 -9.02 26.58
CA MET A 1 8.81 -8.52 25.88
C MET A 1 8.52 -8.04 24.45
N MET A 2 8.04 -8.87 23.52
CA MET A 2 7.78 -8.46 22.12
C MET A 2 6.75 -7.31 21.97
N PHE A 3 5.68 -7.28 22.78
CA PHE A 3 4.67 -6.20 22.71
C PHE A 3 5.23 -4.82 23.06
N ASN A 4 6.24 -4.73 23.93
CA ASN A 4 6.88 -3.45 24.25
C ASN A 4 7.77 -2.95 23.11
N ILE A 5 8.40 -3.88 22.37
CA ILE A 5 9.22 -3.57 21.18
C ILE A 5 8.31 -3.05 20.06
N LEU A 6 7.19 -3.74 19.80
CA LEU A 6 6.18 -3.30 18.83
C LEU A 6 5.57 -1.94 19.20
N ARG A 7 5.28 -1.71 20.49
CA ARG A 7 4.76 -0.42 20.97
C ARG A 7 5.78 0.71 20.79
N ALA A 8 7.06 0.44 21.00
CA ALA A 8 8.12 1.41 20.76
C ALA A 8 8.26 1.76 19.27
N GLU A 9 8.19 0.78 18.36
CA GLU A 9 8.16 1.04 16.91
C GLU A 9 6.92 1.84 16.49
N TYR A 10 5.74 1.52 17.04
CA TYR A 10 4.52 2.25 16.75
C TYR A 10 4.57 3.71 17.20
N ILE A 11 5.14 4.00 18.38
CA ILE A 11 5.30 5.37 18.88
C ILE A 11 6.25 6.18 17.99
N LYS A 12 7.32 5.56 17.48
CA LYS A 12 8.23 6.19 16.50
C LYS A 12 7.52 6.54 15.20
N LEU A 13 6.63 5.66 14.73
CA LEU A 13 5.84 5.88 13.52
C LEU A 13 4.78 6.97 13.68
N LYS A 14 4.11 7.02 14.84
CA LYS A 14 3.04 7.98 15.15
C LYS A 14 3.52 9.43 15.18
N GLY A 15 4.79 9.66 15.53
CA GLY A 15 5.41 11.00 15.54
C GLY A 15 5.90 11.48 14.18
N SER A 16 5.92 10.62 13.16
CA SER A 16 6.55 10.94 11.90
C SER A 16 5.53 11.42 10.86
N GLN A 17 5.84 12.52 10.18
CA GLN A 17 5.04 13.04 9.05
C GLN A 17 4.97 12.06 7.87
N PHE A 18 5.65 10.90 7.94
CA PHE A 18 5.66 9.89 6.89
C PHE A 18 4.29 9.29 6.62
N VAL A 19 3.44 9.12 7.64
CA VAL A 19 2.06 8.64 7.41
C VAL A 19 1.29 9.62 6.54
N ALA A 20 1.45 10.93 6.79
CA ALA A 20 0.83 11.97 5.97
C ALA A 20 1.41 12.00 4.55
N ILE A 21 2.73 11.87 4.40
CA ILE A 21 3.39 11.81 3.08
C ILE A 21 2.91 10.60 2.27
N MET A 22 2.78 9.42 2.90
CA MET A 22 2.27 8.22 2.22
C MET A 22 0.83 8.42 1.74
N ILE A 23 -0.01 9.06 2.55
CA ILE A 23 -1.39 9.37 2.17
C ILE A 23 -1.40 10.34 0.97
N ILE A 24 -0.62 11.42 1.02
CA ILE A 24 -0.54 12.42 -0.07
C ILE A 24 -0.05 11.77 -1.37
N ILE A 25 1.00 10.96 -1.31
CA ILE A 25 1.54 10.24 -2.47
C ILE A 25 0.49 9.29 -3.07
N THR A 26 -0.33 8.67 -2.21
CA THR A 26 -1.42 7.77 -2.63
C THR A 26 -2.55 8.52 -3.37
N LEU A 27 -2.69 9.84 -3.19
CA LEU A 27 -3.66 10.65 -3.93
C LEU A 27 -3.27 10.88 -5.40
N GLY A 28 -1.98 10.85 -5.73
CA GLY A 28 -1.48 11.16 -7.08
C GLY A 28 -2.13 10.34 -8.21
N PRO A 29 -2.12 8.99 -8.13
CA PRO A 29 -2.78 8.14 -9.13
C PRO A 29 -4.29 8.34 -9.25
N LEU A 30 -4.94 8.83 -8.20
CA LEU A 30 -6.38 9.09 -8.21
C LEU A 30 -6.72 10.35 -9.00
N PHE A 31 -5.93 11.41 -8.88
CA PHE A 31 -6.07 12.58 -9.75
C PHE A 31 -5.88 12.23 -11.22
N ASN A 32 -4.93 11.34 -11.52
CA ASN A 32 -4.73 10.84 -12.87
C ASN A 32 -5.96 10.07 -13.36
N GLY A 33 -6.47 9.12 -12.57
CA GLY A 33 -7.66 8.33 -12.92
C GLY A 33 -8.91 9.19 -13.14
N ILE A 34 -9.15 10.19 -12.29
CA ILE A 34 -10.28 11.13 -12.46
C ILE A 34 -10.13 11.95 -13.74
N SER A 35 -8.93 12.47 -14.02
CA SER A 35 -8.68 13.28 -15.22
C SER A 35 -8.82 12.48 -16.52
N VAL A 36 -8.40 11.22 -16.52
CA VAL A 36 -8.57 10.34 -17.68
C VAL A 36 -10.03 9.94 -17.84
N ALA A 37 -10.72 9.60 -16.75
CA ALA A 37 -12.13 9.26 -16.79
C ALA A 37 -13.02 10.41 -17.30
N SER A 38 -12.73 11.66 -16.90
CA SER A 38 -13.47 12.82 -17.41
C SER A 38 -13.28 13.01 -18.92
N LYS A 39 -12.05 12.86 -19.42
CA LYS A 39 -11.76 12.94 -20.86
C LYS A 39 -12.42 11.81 -21.67
N LEU A 40 -12.44 10.60 -21.12
CA LEU A 40 -13.09 9.47 -21.80
C LEU A 40 -14.60 9.66 -21.89
N ARG A 41 -15.22 10.26 -20.87
CA ARG A 41 -16.65 10.56 -20.86
C ARG A 41 -17.03 11.67 -21.85
N GLU A 42 -16.13 12.64 -22.09
CA GLU A 42 -16.32 13.64 -23.16
C GLU A 42 -16.31 13.01 -24.56
N ILE A 43 -15.63 11.88 -24.74
CA ILE A 43 -15.51 11.16 -26.02
C ILE A 43 -16.67 10.16 -26.21
N ASP A 44 -17.04 9.44 -25.14
CA ASP A 44 -18.14 8.48 -25.15
C ASP A 44 -18.88 8.50 -23.80
N ASP A 45 -20.13 8.99 -23.84
CA ASP A 45 -21.01 9.13 -22.69
C ASP A 45 -21.43 7.78 -22.07
N LYS A 46 -21.21 6.65 -22.77
CA LYS A 46 -21.50 5.30 -22.26
C LYS A 46 -20.36 4.72 -21.41
N VAL A 47 -19.21 5.37 -21.34
CA VAL A 47 -18.07 4.87 -20.57
C VAL A 47 -18.38 4.90 -19.07
N ASN A 48 -18.21 3.75 -18.42
CA ASN A 48 -18.36 3.63 -16.98
C ASN A 48 -17.19 4.35 -16.27
N ALA A 49 -17.45 5.58 -15.83
CA ALA A 49 -16.44 6.45 -15.23
C ALA A 49 -15.74 5.81 -14.00
N VAL A 50 -16.45 4.97 -13.25
CA VAL A 50 -15.91 4.27 -12.08
C VAL A 50 -14.87 3.22 -12.48
N GLU A 51 -15.11 2.47 -13.57
CA GLU A 51 -14.14 1.49 -14.08
C GLU A 51 -12.90 2.19 -14.66
N ALA A 52 -13.09 3.29 -15.39
CA ALA A 52 -11.98 4.08 -15.90
C ALA A 52 -11.10 4.64 -14.76
N ILE A 53 -11.70 5.23 -13.71
CA ILE A 53 -10.93 5.67 -12.54
C ILE A 53 -10.13 4.50 -11.95
N TYR A 54 -10.78 3.34 -11.75
CA TYR A 54 -10.11 2.19 -11.17
C TYR A 54 -8.92 1.73 -12.01
N ASP A 55 -9.10 1.52 -13.32
CA ASP A 55 -8.07 0.95 -14.19
C ASP A 55 -6.84 1.87 -14.32
N PHE A 56 -7.04 3.19 -14.43
CA PHE A 56 -5.92 4.14 -14.52
C PHE A 56 -5.27 4.39 -13.16
N SER A 57 -6.04 4.43 -12.07
CA SER A 57 -5.47 4.63 -10.73
C SER A 57 -4.74 3.40 -10.20
N ILE A 58 -5.25 2.18 -10.43
CA ILE A 58 -4.60 0.94 -10.00
C ILE A 58 -3.27 0.73 -10.74
N GLN A 59 -3.22 1.08 -12.03
CA GLN A 59 -2.01 0.96 -12.84
C GLN A 59 -0.90 1.89 -12.32
N GLY A 60 -1.21 3.18 -12.15
CA GLY A 60 -0.25 4.15 -11.62
C GLY A 60 0.18 3.83 -10.18
N TYR A 61 -0.76 3.35 -9.36
CA TYR A 61 -0.46 2.97 -7.98
C TYR A 61 0.47 1.75 -7.91
N THR A 62 0.18 0.69 -8.67
CA THR A 62 0.93 -0.57 -8.60
C THR A 62 2.33 -0.44 -9.21
N MET A 63 2.46 0.28 -10.33
CA MET A 63 3.73 0.37 -11.05
C MET A 63 4.74 1.31 -10.39
N ILE A 64 4.28 2.44 -9.83
CA ILE A 64 5.17 3.51 -9.38
C ILE A 64 5.06 3.71 -7.87
N ILE A 65 3.84 3.88 -7.36
CA ILE A 65 3.64 4.32 -5.98
C ILE A 65 3.95 3.21 -4.98
N LEU A 66 3.46 2.00 -5.22
CA LEU A 66 3.66 0.86 -4.33
C LEU A 66 5.16 0.53 -4.11
N PRO A 67 5.99 0.32 -5.15
CA PRO A 67 7.42 0.06 -4.93
C PRO A 67 8.12 1.25 -4.27
N THR A 68 7.72 2.49 -4.59
CA THR A 68 8.26 3.70 -3.94
C THR A 68 7.94 3.74 -2.44
N ILE A 69 6.69 3.45 -2.05
CA ILE A 69 6.28 3.39 -0.64
C ILE A 69 7.06 2.32 0.10
N ILE A 70 7.25 1.14 -0.50
CA ILE A 70 8.05 0.06 0.10
C ILE A 70 9.48 0.53 0.35
N ILE A 71 10.14 1.11 -0.66
CA ILE A 71 11.51 1.64 -0.53
C ILE A 71 11.58 2.70 0.57
N LEU A 72 10.64 3.65 0.58
CA LEU A 72 10.59 4.70 1.60
C LEU A 72 10.44 4.12 3.00
N ILE A 73 9.49 3.20 3.22
CA ILE A 73 9.28 2.55 4.52
C ILE A 73 10.58 1.89 5.02
N PHE A 74 11.27 1.13 4.16
CA PHE A 74 12.52 0.47 4.53
C PHE A 74 13.65 1.48 4.79
N LEU A 75 13.79 2.49 3.94
CA LEU A 75 14.81 3.53 4.08
C LEU A 75 14.65 4.31 5.39
N ILE A 76 13.42 4.64 5.76
CA ILE A 76 13.11 5.38 6.99
C ILE A 76 13.37 4.50 8.21
N ASN A 77 12.90 3.25 8.20
CA ASN A 77 13.16 2.30 9.28
C ASN A 77 14.66 2.12 9.52
N MET A 78 15.46 2.07 8.46
CA MET A 78 16.91 1.96 8.53
C MET A 78 17.58 3.27 8.97
N ARG A 79 17.07 4.43 8.52
CA ARG A 79 17.57 5.75 8.91
C ARG A 79 17.37 6.01 10.40
N GLU A 80 16.20 5.69 10.94
CA GLU A 80 15.89 5.83 12.38
C GLU A 80 16.82 4.99 13.25
N GLU A 81 17.24 3.81 12.79
CA GLU A 81 18.25 3.00 13.49
C GLU A 81 19.64 3.62 13.45
N ARG A 82 20.00 4.21 12.31
CA ARG A 82 21.34 4.79 12.13
C ARG A 82 21.51 6.09 12.92
N ILE A 83 20.47 6.93 12.96
CA ILE A 83 20.51 8.23 13.64
C ILE A 83 20.45 8.08 15.16
N ASN A 84 19.59 7.21 15.68
CA ASN A 84 19.43 7.03 17.13
C ASN A 84 20.48 6.10 17.76
N GLY A 85 21.52 5.71 17.01
CA GLY A 85 22.54 4.78 17.52
C GLY A 85 22.00 3.38 17.82
N GLY A 86 20.83 3.02 17.27
CA GLY A 86 20.10 1.79 17.57
C GLY A 86 20.89 0.52 17.31
N ILE A 87 21.84 0.55 16.36
CA ILE A 87 22.76 -0.58 16.12
C ILE A 87 23.60 -0.88 17.38
N LYS A 88 24.04 0.15 18.11
CA LYS A 88 24.83 -0.01 19.34
C LYS A 88 23.96 -0.43 20.53
N GLU A 89 22.73 0.08 20.59
CA GLU A 89 21.75 -0.23 21.66
C GLU A 89 21.19 -1.66 21.54
N VAL A 90 20.97 -2.15 20.30
CA VAL A 90 20.59 -3.54 20.04
C VAL A 90 21.71 -4.53 20.40
N LEU A 91 22.97 -4.08 20.40
CA LEU A 91 24.12 -4.90 20.80
C LEU A 91 24.29 -4.99 22.32
N THR A 92 23.73 -4.06 23.09
CA THR A 92 23.83 -4.04 24.57
C THR A 92 22.62 -4.66 25.25
N LEU A 93 21.47 -4.74 24.58
CA LEU A 93 20.27 -5.38 25.13
C LEU A 93 20.31 -6.91 24.92
N PRO A 94 19.89 -7.73 25.90
CA PRO A 94 19.85 -9.19 25.81
C PRO A 94 18.66 -9.68 24.97
N VAL A 95 18.48 -9.12 23.78
CA VAL A 95 17.40 -9.47 22.85
C VAL A 95 17.99 -10.22 21.67
N THR A 96 17.35 -11.32 21.28
CA THR A 96 17.82 -12.08 20.11
C THR A 96 17.63 -11.24 18.85
N LYS A 97 18.69 -11.13 18.03
CA LYS A 97 18.68 -10.38 16.75
C LYS A 97 17.47 -10.77 15.87
N LYS A 98 17.12 -12.06 15.86
CA LYS A 98 15.96 -12.60 15.13
C LYS A 98 14.62 -11.94 15.52
N GLN A 99 14.39 -11.69 16.81
CA GLN A 99 13.14 -11.08 17.28
C GLN A 99 13.00 -9.61 16.87
N VAL A 100 14.11 -8.88 16.79
CA VAL A 100 14.14 -7.46 16.35
C VAL A 100 13.90 -7.35 14.85
N TYR A 101 14.54 -8.20 14.04
CA TYR A 101 14.27 -8.23 12.59
C TYR A 101 12.84 -8.64 12.28
N PHE A 102 12.29 -9.60 13.02
CA PHE A 102 10.91 -10.05 12.81
C PHE A 102 9.89 -8.97 13.19
N SER A 103 10.09 -8.22 14.28
CA SER A 103 9.18 -7.11 14.63
C SER A 103 9.18 -6.02 13.55
N LYS A 104 10.36 -5.68 13.02
CA LYS A 104 10.52 -4.70 11.93
C LYS A 104 9.80 -5.11 10.65
N LEU A 105 9.90 -6.39 10.28
CA LEU A 105 9.18 -6.91 9.12
C LEU A 105 7.68 -6.81 9.32
N ILE A 106 7.16 -7.18 10.50
CA ILE A 106 5.73 -7.06 10.82
C ILE A 106 5.29 -5.60 10.70
N VAL A 107 6.05 -4.66 11.25
CA VAL A 107 5.73 -3.22 11.20
C VAL A 107 5.77 -2.69 9.77
N GLY A 108 6.77 -3.07 8.97
CA GLY A 108 6.84 -2.71 7.56
C GLY A 108 5.65 -3.24 6.75
N VAL A 109 5.29 -4.51 6.94
CA VAL A 109 4.12 -5.13 6.29
C VAL A 109 2.83 -4.44 6.72
N LEU A 110 2.67 -4.12 8.00
CA LEU A 110 1.49 -3.38 8.49
C LEU A 110 1.37 -1.99 7.87
N LEU A 111 2.49 -1.29 7.66
CA LEU A 111 2.48 0.03 7.00
C LEU A 111 2.08 -0.06 5.52
N VAL A 112 2.57 -1.06 4.80
CA VAL A 112 2.15 -1.32 3.41
C VAL A 112 0.68 -1.72 3.35
N ALA A 113 0.20 -2.54 4.28
CA ALA A 113 -1.22 -2.87 4.37
C ALA A 113 -2.07 -1.63 4.64
N LEU A 114 -1.60 -0.72 5.48
CA LEU A 114 -2.29 0.54 5.79
C LEU A 114 -2.31 1.48 4.57
N SER A 115 -1.23 1.54 3.77
CA SER A 115 -1.24 2.34 2.53
C SER A 115 -2.22 1.79 1.49
N LEU A 116 -2.34 0.46 1.39
CA LEU A 116 -3.34 -0.19 0.53
C LEU A 116 -4.77 0.10 0.98
N PHE A 117 -5.02 0.04 2.29
CA PHE A 117 -6.32 0.35 2.85
C PHE A 117 -6.69 1.83 2.65
N SER A 118 -5.71 2.73 2.81
CA SER A 118 -5.89 4.15 2.52
C SER A 118 -6.22 4.38 1.04
N PHE A 119 -5.51 3.75 0.11
CA PHE A 119 -5.81 3.83 -1.32
C PHE A 119 -7.26 3.42 -1.63
N PHE A 120 -7.72 2.35 -1.02
CA PHE A 120 -9.08 1.86 -1.17
C PHE A 120 -10.14 2.87 -0.70
N ILE A 121 -9.95 3.46 0.49
CA ILE A 121 -10.85 4.48 1.03
C ILE A 121 -10.96 5.68 0.08
N VAL A 122 -9.82 6.17 -0.43
CA VAL A 122 -9.83 7.34 -1.30
C VAL A 122 -10.44 7.01 -2.66
N LEU A 123 -10.24 5.80 -3.19
CA LEU A 123 -10.88 5.35 -4.43
C LEU A 123 -12.40 5.34 -4.31
N VAL A 124 -12.92 4.82 -3.18
CA VAL A 124 -14.35 4.88 -2.88
C VAL A 124 -14.82 6.34 -2.78
N GLY A 125 -14.08 7.20 -2.09
CA GLY A 125 -14.38 8.64 -2.00
C GLY A 125 -14.40 9.36 -3.36
N ALA A 126 -13.47 9.03 -4.26
CA ALA A 126 -13.43 9.56 -5.61
C ALA A 126 -14.65 9.13 -6.44
N ALA A 127 -15.07 7.87 -6.31
CA ALA A 127 -16.27 7.37 -6.96
C ALA A 127 -17.55 8.09 -6.46
N PHE A 128 -17.61 8.42 -5.16
CA PHE A 128 -18.69 9.25 -4.60
C PHE A 128 -18.70 10.66 -5.19
N LEU A 129 -17.55 11.33 -5.29
CA LEU A 129 -17.45 12.70 -5.81
C LEU A 129 -17.85 12.83 -7.28
N GLN A 130 -17.58 11.81 -8.10
CA GLN A 130 -17.93 11.84 -9.52
C GLN A 130 -19.42 11.48 -9.79
N ASN A 131 -20.23 11.37 -8.74
CA ASN A 131 -21.68 11.16 -8.76
C ASN A 131 -22.13 10.02 -9.71
N SER A 132 -21.26 9.00 -9.86
CA SER A 132 -21.44 7.88 -10.79
C SER A 132 -21.85 6.62 -10.03
N ILE A 133 -22.69 6.77 -8.99
CA ILE A 133 -23.12 5.67 -8.12
C ILE A 133 -24.13 4.80 -8.88
N MET A 134 -23.62 3.98 -9.77
CA MET A 134 -24.18 2.65 -9.98
C MET A 134 -23.57 1.75 -8.91
N ILE A 135 -24.34 1.41 -7.86
CA ILE A 135 -23.92 0.43 -6.85
C ILE A 135 -23.44 -0.89 -7.48
N SER A 136 -23.93 -1.21 -8.68
CA SER A 136 -23.45 -2.32 -9.50
C SER A 136 -21.99 -2.17 -9.97
N SER A 137 -21.53 -0.98 -10.34
CA SER A 137 -20.14 -0.78 -10.83
C SER A 137 -19.12 -0.83 -9.69
N VAL A 138 -19.45 -0.29 -8.52
CA VAL A 138 -18.62 -0.44 -7.32
C VAL A 138 -18.51 -1.91 -6.93
N GLY A 139 -19.63 -2.65 -6.94
CA GLY A 139 -19.63 -4.10 -6.68
C GLY A 139 -18.76 -4.90 -7.66
N LEU A 140 -18.79 -4.54 -8.95
CA LEU A 140 -17.93 -5.15 -9.98
C LEU A 140 -16.45 -4.87 -9.74
N VAL A 141 -16.10 -3.63 -9.35
CA VAL A 141 -14.72 -3.27 -8.98
C VAL A 141 -14.27 -4.07 -7.75
N MET A 142 -15.11 -4.23 -6.73
CA MET A 142 -14.80 -5.05 -5.54
C MET A 142 -14.53 -6.51 -5.91
N LEU A 143 -15.39 -7.11 -6.74
CA LEU A 143 -15.20 -8.48 -7.24
C LEU A 143 -13.90 -8.61 -8.07
N ARG A 144 -13.59 -7.60 -8.89
CA ARG A 144 -12.36 -7.58 -9.69
C ARG A 144 -11.12 -7.43 -8.80
N MET A 145 -11.18 -6.62 -7.74
CA MET A 145 -10.10 -6.50 -6.75
C MET A 145 -9.83 -7.84 -6.04
N ILE A 146 -10.88 -8.53 -5.59
CA ILE A 146 -10.75 -9.85 -4.96
C ILE A 146 -10.17 -10.87 -5.94
N LYS A 147 -10.66 -10.92 -7.19
CA LYS A 147 -10.09 -11.79 -8.23
C LYS A 147 -8.62 -11.50 -8.51
N ASN A 148 -8.25 -10.23 -8.63
CA ASN A 148 -6.86 -9.83 -8.88
C ASN A 148 -5.95 -10.21 -7.71
N PHE A 149 -6.43 -10.07 -6.47
CA PHE A 149 -5.70 -10.52 -5.28
C PHE A 149 -5.49 -12.04 -5.26
N PHE A 150 -6.53 -12.83 -5.51
CA PHE A 150 -6.42 -14.29 -5.60
C PHE A 150 -5.57 -14.75 -6.79
N GLY A 151 -5.67 -14.06 -7.93
CA GLY A 151 -4.84 -14.31 -9.11
C GLY A 151 -3.35 -14.05 -8.85
N PHE A 152 -3.03 -12.95 -8.16
CA PHE A 152 -1.67 -12.62 -7.74
C PHE A 152 -1.09 -13.67 -6.79
N LEU A 153 -1.87 -14.09 -5.78
CA LEU A 153 -1.49 -15.16 -4.85
C LEU A 153 -1.24 -16.48 -5.58
N ARG A 154 -2.11 -16.85 -6.53
CA ARG A 154 -1.95 -18.06 -7.33
C ARG A 154 -0.71 -18.00 -8.23
N TYR A 155 -0.41 -16.83 -8.81
CA TYR A 155 0.77 -16.64 -9.64
C TYR A 155 2.05 -16.84 -8.82
N HIS A 156 2.20 -16.15 -7.69
CA HIS A 156 3.38 -16.29 -6.82
C HIS A 156 3.51 -17.70 -6.22
N TRP A 157 2.40 -18.34 -5.85
CA TRP A 157 2.42 -19.72 -5.33
C TRP A 157 2.96 -20.72 -6.36
N ASN A 158 2.60 -20.55 -7.64
CA ASN A 158 3.11 -21.39 -8.72
C ASN A 158 4.60 -21.13 -8.99
N THR A 159 5.07 -19.88 -8.94
CA THR A 159 6.50 -19.58 -9.14
C THR A 159 7.37 -20.20 -8.04
N ILE A 160 6.91 -20.16 -6.79
CA ILE A 160 7.61 -20.75 -5.65
C ILE A 160 7.67 -22.28 -5.79
N LEU A 161 6.58 -22.94 -6.21
CA LEU A 161 6.58 -24.39 -6.42
C LEU A 161 7.55 -24.86 -7.53
N PHE A 162 7.75 -24.05 -8.57
CA PHE A 162 8.69 -24.36 -9.65
C PHE A 162 10.16 -24.18 -9.25
N GLU A 163 10.50 -23.27 -8.33
CA GLU A 163 11.87 -23.11 -7.82
C GLU A 163 12.33 -24.23 -6.88
N TYR A 164 11.41 -25.02 -6.29
CA TYR A 164 11.75 -26.17 -5.42
C TYR A 164 11.80 -27.52 -6.16
N GLN A 165 11.63 -27.54 -7.49
CA GLN A 165 11.71 -28.76 -8.32
C GLN A 165 12.95 -28.83 -9.23
N LEU A 166 13.91 -27.91 -9.06
CA LEU A 166 15.24 -27.90 -9.72
C LEU A 166 16.35 -28.04 -8.67
#